data_AF-A0A0F9P801-F1
#
_entry.id   AF-A0A0F9P801-F1
#
_cell.length_a   1.000
_cell.length_b   1.000
_cell.length_c   1.000
_cell.angle_alpha   90.00
_cell.angle_beta   90.00
_cell.angle_gamma   90.00
#
_symmetry.space_group_name_H-M   'P 1'
#
loop_
_entity.id
_entity.type
_entity.pdbx_description
1 polymer ?
#
loop_
_entity_poly.entity_id
_entity_poly.type
_entity_poly.pdbx_seq_one_letter_code
_entity_poly.pdbx_strand_id
1 'polypeptide(L)'
;MTDNRFDEALTTFVNGCQKTQDEHFAKHYPGSLAPKITTMTGNRYVRVVIGGRSVHCFVDMTTGDVLKAAGWKAPAKNPRGNIYSPLHGMEGMTVWGARYLR
;
A
#
# COMPACT_ATOMS: atom_id res chain seq x y z
N MET A 1 -10.13 6.53 -19.71
CA MET A 1 -9.48 5.23 -19.98
C MET A 1 -8.66 4.92 -18.74
N THR A 2 -9.07 3.94 -17.95
CA THR A 2 -8.22 3.36 -16.92
C THR A 2 -6.98 2.81 -17.61
N ASP A 3 -5.81 3.25 -17.17
CA ASP A 3 -4.56 2.69 -17.66
C ASP A 3 -4.47 1.26 -17.08
N ASN A 4 -4.79 0.28 -17.92
CA ASN A 4 -4.84 -1.13 -17.53
C ASN A 4 -3.54 -1.58 -16.83
N ARG A 5 -2.41 -0.97 -17.20
CA ARG A 5 -1.11 -1.24 -16.58
C ARG A 5 -1.05 -0.78 -15.12
N PHE A 6 -1.62 0.39 -14.81
CA PHE A 6 -1.64 0.90 -13.44
C PHE A 6 -2.52 0.02 -12.56
N ASP A 7 -3.71 -0.35 -13.04
CA ASP A 7 -4.65 -1.17 -12.27
C ASP A 7 -4.07 -2.56 -11.97
N GLU A 8 -3.38 -3.19 -12.93
CA GLU A 8 -2.66 -4.45 -12.73
C GLU A 8 -1.51 -4.32 -11.71
N ALA A 9 -0.70 -3.28 -11.83
CA ALA A 9 0.41 -3.02 -10.91
C ALA A 9 -0.09 -2.72 -9.48
N LEU A 10 -1.14 -1.92 -9.36
CA LEU A 10 -1.79 -1.61 -8.09
C LEU A 10 -2.39 -2.85 -7.45
N THR A 11 -3.08 -3.70 -8.23
CA THR A 11 -3.66 -4.95 -7.75
C THR A 11 -2.57 -5.89 -7.22
N THR A 12 -1.47 -6.02 -7.96
CA THR A 12 -0.32 -6.82 -7.55
C THR A 12 0.28 -6.31 -6.24
N PHE A 13 0.47 -5.01 -6.11
CA PHE A 13 0.97 -4.37 -4.89
C PHE A 13 0.05 -4.59 -3.68
N VAL A 14 -1.26 -4.38 -3.85
CA VAL A 14 -2.26 -4.55 -2.79
C VAL A 14 -2.31 -5.99 -2.31
N ASN A 15 -2.27 -6.96 -3.23
CA ASN A 15 -2.21 -8.38 -2.90
C ASN A 15 -0.93 -8.73 -2.14
N GLY A 16 0.20 -8.15 -2.52
CA GLY A 16 1.47 -8.28 -1.79
C GLY A 16 1.36 -7.77 -0.35
N CYS A 17 0.75 -6.59 -0.16
CA CYS A 17 0.51 -6.03 1.17
C CYS A 17 -0.42 -6.94 2.01
N GLN A 18 -1.52 -7.43 1.42
CA GLN A 18 -2.48 -8.29 2.12
C GLN A 18 -1.81 -9.61 2.53
N LYS A 19 -1.02 -10.22 1.64
CA LYS A 19 -0.27 -11.45 1.95
C LYS A 19 0.67 -11.28 3.13
N THR A 20 1.44 -10.18 3.17
CA THR A 20 2.33 -9.88 4.31
C THR A 20 1.53 -9.72 5.61
N GLN A 21 0.34 -9.11 5.53
CA GLN A 21 -0.57 -8.97 6.68
C GLN A 21 -1.06 -10.33 7.18
N ASP A 22 -1.51 -11.18 6.26
CA ASP A 22 -2.07 -12.49 6.55
C ASP A 22 -1.02 -13.40 7.18
N GLU A 23 0.19 -13.43 6.62
CA GLU A 23 1.31 -14.22 7.16
C GLU A 23 1.71 -13.78 8.57
N HIS A 24 1.78 -12.47 8.82
CA HIS A 24 2.09 -11.95 10.15
C HIS A 24 0.99 -12.29 11.16
N PHE A 25 -0.28 -12.16 10.78
CA PHE A 25 -1.41 -12.47 11.67
C PHE A 25 -1.53 -13.96 11.95
N ALA A 26 -1.36 -14.82 10.94
CA ALA A 26 -1.35 -16.26 11.13
C ALA A 26 -0.26 -16.72 12.11
N LYS A 27 0.91 -16.08 12.08
CA LYS A 27 2.05 -16.42 12.95
C LYS A 27 1.90 -15.91 14.39
N HIS A 28 1.42 -14.68 14.57
CA HIS A 28 1.45 -14.01 15.88
C HIS A 28 0.10 -13.94 16.60
N TYR A 29 -1.01 -14.12 15.87
CA TYR A 29 -2.37 -13.97 16.39
C TYR A 29 -3.28 -15.12 15.92
N PRO A 30 -3.01 -16.37 16.33
CA PRO A 30 -3.85 -17.50 15.95
C PRO A 30 -5.30 -17.26 16.38
N GLY A 31 -6.25 -17.42 15.44
CA GLY A 31 -7.68 -17.18 15.66
C GLY A 31 -8.17 -15.76 15.39
N SER A 32 -7.27 -14.80 15.09
CA SER A 32 -7.65 -13.46 14.64
C SER A 32 -7.59 -13.35 13.12
N LEU A 33 -8.58 -12.70 12.52
CA LEU A 33 -8.55 -12.37 11.10
C LEU A 33 -7.62 -11.18 10.86
N ALA A 34 -6.79 -11.27 9.83
CA ALA A 34 -5.97 -10.17 9.38
C ALA A 34 -6.85 -8.98 8.94
N PRO A 35 -6.46 -7.73 9.26
CA PRO A 35 -7.19 -6.57 8.79
C PRO A 35 -7.14 -6.50 7.26
N LYS A 36 -8.29 -6.28 6.64
CA LYS A 36 -8.41 -6.18 5.19
C LYS A 36 -7.77 -4.91 4.66
N ILE A 37 -7.01 -5.02 3.57
CA ILE A 37 -6.47 -3.91 2.80
C ILE A 37 -7.44 -3.57 1.66
N THR A 38 -7.75 -2.28 1.54
CA THR A 38 -8.67 -1.73 0.53
C THR A 38 -8.09 -0.46 -0.07
N THR A 39 -8.50 -0.11 -1.28
CA THR A 39 -8.08 1.12 -1.95
C THR A 39 -9.21 2.14 -2.00
N MET A 40 -8.85 3.43 -1.92
CA MET A 40 -9.75 4.55 -2.17
C MET A 40 -9.09 5.48 -3.19
N THR A 41 -9.70 5.61 -4.36
CA THR A 41 -9.16 6.45 -5.44
C THR A 41 -9.45 7.92 -5.17
N GLY A 42 -8.41 8.76 -5.17
CA GLY A 42 -8.51 10.22 -5.18
C GLY A 42 -8.16 10.79 -6.56
N ASN A 43 -7.96 12.11 -6.63
CA ASN A 43 -7.66 12.77 -7.91
C ASN A 43 -6.27 12.41 -8.48
N ARG A 44 -5.23 12.41 -7.63
CA ARG A 44 -3.84 12.08 -8.02
C ARG A 44 -3.32 10.81 -7.35
N TYR A 45 -3.82 10.50 -6.16
CA TYR A 45 -3.32 9.41 -5.34
C TYR A 45 -4.39 8.37 -5.11
N VAL A 46 -4.02 7.10 -5.19
CA VAL A 46 -4.79 6.02 -4.57
C VAL A 46 -4.34 5.89 -3.13
N ARG A 47 -5.29 5.96 -2.20
CA ARG A 47 -5.05 5.71 -0.79
C ARG A 47 -5.24 4.24 -0.51
N VAL A 48 -4.24 3.60 0.10
CA VAL A 48 -4.33 2.22 0.58
C VAL A 48 -4.68 2.27 2.06
N VAL A 49 -5.77 1.61 2.44
CA VAL A 49 -6.36 1.64 3.78
C VAL A 49 -6.36 0.24 4.37
N ILE A 50 -5.98 0.13 5.64
CA ILE A 50 -5.97 -1.11 6.40
C ILE A 50 -7.07 -1.08 7.48
N GLY A 51 -7.90 -2.13 7.52
CA GLY A 51 -9.01 -2.26 8.48
C GLY A 51 -10.06 -1.15 8.42
N GLY A 52 -10.12 -0.41 7.31
CA GLY A 52 -11.03 0.73 7.12
C GLY A 52 -10.75 1.95 8.00
N ARG A 53 -9.68 1.94 8.82
CA ARG A 53 -9.45 2.95 9.88
C ARG A 53 -8.10 3.66 9.80
N SER A 54 -7.13 3.06 9.12
CA SER A 54 -5.77 3.59 9.06
C SER A 54 -5.25 3.62 7.63
N VAL A 55 -4.48 4.65 7.30
CA VAL A 55 -3.81 4.72 5.99
C VAL A 55 -2.52 3.91 6.05
N HIS A 56 -2.40 2.95 5.16
CA HIS A 56 -1.21 2.12 5.00
C HIS A 56 -0.12 2.86 4.20
N CYS A 57 -0.51 3.40 3.04
CA CYS A 57 0.31 4.22 2.16
C CYS A 57 -0.57 4.95 1.13
N PHE A 58 0.07 5.75 0.28
CA PHE A 58 -0.52 6.28 -0.94
C PHE A 58 0.28 5.81 -2.14
N VAL A 59 -0.37 5.70 -3.29
CA VAL A 59 0.26 5.43 -4.59
C VAL A 59 -0.04 6.60 -5.51
N ASP A 60 0.99 7.23 -6.07
CA ASP A 60 0.82 8.26 -7.09
C ASP A 60 0.42 7.62 -8.42
N MET A 61 -0.75 7.98 -8.95
CA MET A 61 -1.26 7.42 -10.20
C MET A 61 -0.45 7.87 -11.43
N THR A 62 0.30 8.97 -11.32
CA THR A 62 1.13 9.47 -12.43
C THR A 62 2.49 8.81 -12.50
N THR A 63 3.10 8.46 -11.36
CA THR A 63 4.48 7.92 -11.32
C THR A 63 4.56 6.48 -10.85
N GLY A 64 3.53 5.96 -10.18
CA GLY A 64 3.56 4.66 -9.51
C GLY A 64 4.28 4.68 -8.15
N ASP A 65 4.67 5.85 -7.65
CA ASP A 65 5.43 5.95 -6.40
C ASP A 65 4.58 5.57 -5.19
N VAL A 66 5.14 4.72 -4.34
CA VAL A 66 4.58 4.38 -3.03
C VAL A 66 5.07 5.41 -2.01
N LEU A 67 4.14 6.18 -1.47
CA LEU A 67 4.40 7.27 -0.54
C LEU A 67 3.85 6.93 0.86
N LYS A 68 4.58 7.30 1.90
CA LYS A 68 4.09 7.17 3.28
C LYS A 68 2.94 8.15 3.53
N ALA A 69 1.97 7.78 4.36
CA ALA A 69 0.95 8.71 4.81
C ALA A 69 1.55 9.80 5.71
N ALA A 70 1.27 11.07 5.41
CA ALA A 70 1.47 12.20 6.33
C ALA A 70 0.19 12.52 7.12
N GLY A 71 -0.96 12.03 6.64
CA GLY A 71 -2.25 12.07 7.31
C GLY A 71 -3.28 11.31 6.49
N TRP A 72 -4.57 11.45 6.84
CA TRP A 72 -5.64 10.77 6.13
C TRP A 72 -5.77 11.22 4.67
N LYS A 73 -5.58 12.51 4.40
CA LYS A 73 -5.87 13.10 3.07
C LYS A 73 -4.65 13.23 2.15
N ALA A 74 -3.42 13.10 2.68
CA ALA A 74 -2.21 13.43 1.93
C ALA A 74 -1.00 12.53 2.26
N PRO A 75 -0.15 12.24 1.27
CA PRO A 75 1.13 11.58 1.47
C PRO A 75 2.22 12.52 1.99
N ALA A 76 3.29 11.92 2.51
CA ALA A 76 4.59 12.56 2.65
C ALA A 76 5.28 12.70 1.28
N LYS A 77 6.22 13.62 1.16
CA LYS A 77 6.82 14.01 -0.12
C LYS A 77 7.66 12.92 -0.79
N ASN A 78 8.39 12.15 0.01
CA ASN A 78 9.41 11.24 -0.52
C ASN A 78 8.84 9.84 -0.77
N PRO A 79 9.21 9.16 -1.88
CA PRO A 79 8.84 7.77 -2.14
C PRO A 79 9.52 6.80 -1.15
N ARG A 80 8.94 5.61 -1.01
CA ARG A 80 9.49 4.46 -0.27
C ARG A 80 9.73 3.26 -1.18
N GLY A 81 9.10 3.26 -2.35
CA GLY A 81 9.20 2.25 -3.39
C GLY A 81 8.36 2.68 -4.59
N ASN A 82 8.23 1.82 -5.58
CA ASN A 82 7.41 2.07 -6.76
C ASN A 82 6.70 0.79 -7.22
N ILE A 83 5.40 0.86 -7.56
CA ILE A 83 4.61 -0.32 -7.94
C ILE A 83 5.08 -0.99 -9.23
N TYR A 84 5.85 -0.27 -10.05
CA TYR A 84 6.47 -0.78 -11.27
C TYR A 84 7.89 -1.33 -11.03
N SER A 85 8.40 -1.29 -9.79
CA SER A 85 9.66 -1.93 -9.44
C SER A 85 9.55 -3.46 -9.56
N PRO A 86 10.68 -4.19 -9.66
CA PRO A 86 10.66 -5.67 -9.66
C PRO A 86 10.03 -6.29 -8.39
N LEU A 87 9.95 -5.53 -7.30
CA LEU A 87 9.31 -5.94 -6.04
C LEU A 87 7.92 -5.32 -5.87
N HIS A 88 7.39 -4.69 -6.91
CA HIS A 88 6.05 -4.10 -6.95
C HIS A 88 5.77 -3.10 -5.82
N GLY A 89 6.78 -2.37 -5.35
CA GLY A 89 6.68 -1.38 -4.28
C GLY A 89 6.84 -1.94 -2.87
N MET A 90 6.97 -3.27 -2.72
CA MET A 90 7.11 -3.94 -1.43
C MET A 90 8.48 -3.68 -0.76
N GLU A 91 9.49 -3.20 -1.49
CA GLU A 91 10.80 -2.80 -0.96
C GLU A 91 10.71 -1.73 0.14
N GLY A 92 9.68 -0.88 0.04
CA GLY A 92 9.40 0.22 0.95
C GLY A 92 8.42 -0.12 2.07
N MET A 93 7.96 -1.37 2.16
CA MET A 93 6.81 -1.74 2.97
C MET A 93 7.18 -2.57 4.19
N THR A 94 6.32 -2.47 5.19
CA THR A 94 6.24 -3.36 6.35
C THR A 94 4.80 -3.83 6.47
N VAL A 95 4.54 -4.79 7.36
CA VAL A 95 3.19 -5.19 7.75
C VAL A 95 2.31 -4.00 8.21
N TRP A 96 2.91 -2.92 8.74
CA TRP A 96 2.13 -1.78 9.25
C TRP A 96 2.04 -0.60 8.26
N GLY A 97 2.59 -0.74 7.05
CA GLY A 97 2.62 0.33 6.06
C GLY A 97 4.02 0.73 5.63
N ALA A 98 4.10 1.88 4.95
CA ALA A 98 5.34 2.34 4.34
C ALA A 98 6.38 2.74 5.40
N ARG A 99 7.63 2.30 5.19
CA ARG A 99 8.77 2.49 6.10
C ARG A 99 9.08 3.97 6.33
N TYR A 100 9.74 4.27 7.45
CA TYR A 100 10.37 5.58 7.65
C TYR A 100 11.67 5.67 6.84
N LEU A 101 12.01 6.88 6.39
CA LEU A 101 13.34 7.13 5.83
C LEU A 101 14.36 7.05 6.98
N ARG A 102 15.53 6.50 6.68
CA ARG A 102 16.70 6.54 7.57
C ARG A 102 17.65 7.62 7.07
#